data_AF-W9I507-F1
#
_entry.id   AF-W9I507-F1
#
_cell.length_a   1.000
_cell.length_b   1.000
_cell.length_c   1.000
_cell.angle_alpha   90.00
_cell.angle_beta   90.00
_cell.angle_gamma   90.00
#
_symmetry.space_group_name_H-M   'P 1'
#
loop_
_entity.id
_entity.type
_entity.pdbx_description
1 polymer ?
#
loop_
_entity_poly.entity_id
_entity_poly.type
_entity_poly.pdbx_seq_one_letter_code
_entity_poly.pdbx_strand_id
1 'polypeptide(L)'
;MPIVNGKRHLATVLNPLVPHRRPTALMALCMKLCCLPVGKVEEKRVLYDLVKRFYAEVESQEDSCIQVMQSAVFIAVFEMGDAIFPAAYLTVGALARYGMAMGMDKINQDVLGKDCGAAAGASWADIEEMRRVWWGALILDRYVNCYKLTSPSCANILLNMSQPTRGLSTADPSFEEFLPADDEFFCNQV
;
A
#
# COMPACT_ATOMS: atom_id res chain seq x y z
N MET A 1 7.59 -7.68 7.14
CA MET A 1 7.19 -7.64 5.72
C MET A 1 7.59 -6.29 5.10
N PRO A 2 8.80 -6.18 4.53
CA PRO A 2 9.19 -5.03 3.72
C PRO A 2 8.40 -5.06 2.40
N ILE A 3 7.77 -3.95 2.05
CA ILE A 3 6.94 -3.84 0.84
C ILE A 3 7.79 -3.46 -0.39
N VAL A 4 8.98 -2.93 -0.15
CA VAL A 4 9.91 -2.43 -1.16
C VAL A 4 11.22 -3.21 -1.04
N ASN A 5 11.80 -3.63 -2.16
CA ASN A 5 13.15 -4.18 -2.16
C ASN A 5 14.16 -3.05 -1.93
N GLY A 6 14.71 -2.99 -0.71
CA GLY A 6 15.60 -1.90 -0.29
C GLY A 6 16.88 -1.79 -1.12
N LYS A 7 17.50 -2.92 -1.50
CA LYS A 7 18.74 -2.92 -2.31
C LYS A 7 18.48 -2.33 -3.68
N ARG A 8 17.41 -2.77 -4.34
CA ARG A 8 17.02 -2.30 -5.66
C ARG A 8 16.59 -0.84 -5.66
N HIS A 9 15.78 -0.44 -4.68
CA HIS A 9 15.33 0.94 -4.55
C HIS A 9 16.52 1.87 -4.32
N LEU A 10 17.43 1.51 -3.41
CA LEU A 10 18.63 2.29 -3.13
C LEU A 10 19.55 2.37 -4.36
N ALA A 11 19.78 1.26 -5.05
CA ALA A 11 20.57 1.25 -6.30
C ALA A 11 19.97 2.18 -7.36
N THR A 12 18.64 2.23 -7.46
CA THR A 12 17.93 3.11 -8.41
C THR A 12 18.06 4.58 -8.02
N VAL A 13 17.86 4.92 -6.73
CA VAL A 13 17.94 6.29 -6.23
C VAL A 13 19.38 6.83 -6.28
N LEU A 14 20.37 5.99 -6.00
CA LEU A 14 21.78 6.37 -6.05
C LEU A 14 22.33 6.45 -7.47
N ASN A 15 21.62 5.97 -8.49
CA ASN A 15 22.08 6.01 -9.87
C ASN A 15 21.73 7.36 -10.51
N PRO A 16 22.72 8.25 -10.76
CA PRO A 16 22.48 9.58 -11.33
C PRO A 16 22.02 9.54 -12.79
N LEU A 17 22.16 8.38 -13.45
CA LEU A 17 21.77 8.19 -14.86
C LEU A 17 20.30 7.81 -15.02
N VAL A 18 19.61 7.43 -13.94
CA VAL A 18 18.19 7.07 -13.99
C VAL A 18 17.35 8.31 -13.70
N PRO A 19 16.47 8.74 -14.63
CA PRO A 19 15.58 9.86 -14.37
C PRO A 19 14.67 9.53 -13.19
N HIS A 20 14.60 10.45 -12.23
CA HIS A 20 13.78 10.28 -11.04
C HIS A 20 12.31 10.38 -11.44
N ARG A 21 11.64 9.23 -11.53
CA ARG A 21 10.21 9.18 -11.84
C ARG A 21 9.39 9.71 -10.67
N ARG A 22 8.27 10.37 -10.98
CA ARG A 22 7.36 10.93 -9.96
C ARG A 22 6.86 9.89 -8.95
N PRO A 23 6.48 8.65 -9.35
CA PRO A 23 6.06 7.63 -8.39
C PRO A 23 7.15 7.22 -7.39
N THR A 24 8.42 7.27 -7.81
CA THR A 24 9.57 6.99 -6.92
C THR A 24 9.75 8.10 -5.89
N ALA A 25 9.61 9.37 -6.31
CA ALA A 25 9.65 10.50 -5.39
C ALA A 25 8.46 10.49 -4.41
N LEU A 26 7.26 10.16 -4.89
CA LEU A 26 6.06 10.02 -4.07
C LEU A 26 6.26 8.97 -2.98
N MET A 27 6.76 7.80 -3.35
CA MET A 27 7.04 6.72 -2.40
C MET A 27 8.04 7.15 -1.33
N ALA A 28 9.12 7.84 -1.70
CA ALA A 28 10.10 8.35 -0.74
C ALA A 28 9.50 9.38 0.23
N LEU A 29 8.58 10.24 -0.23
CA LEU A 29 7.84 11.17 0.62
C LEU A 29 6.91 10.43 1.59
N CYS A 30 6.21 9.39 1.14
CA CYS A 30 5.37 8.55 1.99
C CYS A 30 6.20 7.82 3.06
N MET A 31 7.36 7.26 2.70
CA MET A 31 8.27 6.66 3.67
C MET A 31 8.72 7.68 4.73
N LYS A 32 9.13 8.88 4.29
CA LYS A 32 9.50 9.96 5.20
C LYS A 32 8.35 10.31 6.16
N LEU A 33 7.12 10.39 5.66
CA LEU A 33 5.92 10.66 6.46
C LEU A 33 5.73 9.62 7.57
N CYS A 34 5.84 8.33 7.24
CA CYS A 34 5.74 7.25 8.23
C CYS A 34 6.89 7.26 9.26
N CYS A 35 8.08 7.75 8.89
CA CYS A 35 9.25 7.81 9.76
C CYS A 35 9.34 9.08 10.61
N LEU A 36 8.42 10.04 10.47
CA LEU A 36 8.45 11.26 11.29
C LEU A 36 8.16 10.95 12.78
N PRO A 37 8.94 11.54 13.72
CA PRO A 37 8.74 11.29 15.14
C PRO A 37 7.41 11.86 15.63
N VAL A 38 6.87 11.25 16.69
CA VAL A 38 5.54 11.58 17.26
C VAL A 38 5.40 13.07 17.63
N GLY A 39 6.47 13.71 18.11
CA GLY A 39 6.46 15.11 18.54
C GLY A 39 6.34 16.17 17.43
N LYS A 40 6.42 15.79 16.15
CA LYS A 40 6.41 16.72 15.01
C LYS A 40 5.05 16.81 14.32
N VAL A 41 3.99 17.11 15.08
CA VAL A 41 2.59 17.08 14.60
C VAL A 41 2.37 18.03 13.41
N GLU A 42 2.86 19.27 13.48
CA GLU A 42 2.66 20.24 12.41
C GLU A 42 3.39 19.84 11.12
N GLU A 43 4.66 19.41 11.24
CA GLU A 43 5.43 18.94 10.08
C GLU A 43 4.78 17.70 9.44
N LYS A 44 4.25 16.77 10.25
CA LYS A 44 3.50 15.61 9.76
C LYS A 44 2.25 16.03 8.98
N ARG A 45 1.49 16.98 9.52
CA ARG A 45 0.26 17.48 8.89
C ARG A 45 0.55 18.12 7.53
N VAL A 46 1.54 18.99 7.47
CA VAL A 46 1.97 19.65 6.22
C VAL A 46 2.46 18.63 5.20
N LEU A 47 3.29 17.67 5.63
CA LEU A 47 3.80 16.64 4.74
C LEU A 47 2.69 15.70 4.25
N TYR A 48 1.74 15.34 5.10
CA TYR A 48 0.59 14.51 4.74
C TYR A 48 -0.29 15.18 3.67
N ASP A 49 -0.63 16.46 3.84
CA ASP A 49 -1.41 17.22 2.85
C ASP A 49 -0.67 17.32 1.51
N LEU A 50 0.64 17.57 1.54
CA LEU A 50 1.49 17.55 0.34
C LEU A 50 1.47 16.17 -0.35
N VAL A 51 1.65 15.10 0.43
CA VAL A 51 1.65 13.72 -0.08
C VAL A 51 0.31 13.35 -0.70
N LYS A 52 -0.83 13.70 -0.08
CA LYS A 52 -2.16 13.41 -0.65
C LYS A 52 -2.40 14.13 -1.98
N ARG A 53 -1.98 15.38 -2.08
CA ARG A 53 -2.07 16.15 -3.33
C ARG A 53 -1.18 15.56 -4.42
N PHE A 54 0.07 15.25 -4.07
CA PHE A 54 1.01 14.68 -5.02
C PHE A 54 0.61 13.27 -5.45
N TYR A 55 0.05 12.47 -4.55
CA TYR A 55 -0.52 11.15 -4.87
C TYR A 55 -1.63 11.28 -5.92
N ALA A 56 -2.59 12.18 -5.72
CA ALA A 56 -3.68 12.40 -6.67
C ALA A 56 -3.17 12.89 -8.04
N GLU A 57 -2.15 13.75 -8.06
CA GLU A 57 -1.52 14.20 -9.29
C GLU A 57 -0.86 13.04 -10.05
N VAL A 58 -0.06 12.23 -9.36
CA VAL A 58 0.61 11.06 -9.93
C VAL A 58 -0.40 10.05 -10.45
N GLU A 59 -1.46 9.76 -9.70
CA GLU A 59 -2.53 8.84 -10.11
C GLU A 59 -3.23 9.31 -11.40
N SER A 60 -3.33 10.62 -11.62
CA SER A 60 -3.97 11.19 -12.82
C SER A 60 -3.08 11.27 -14.06
N GLN A 61 -1.75 11.27 -13.90
CA GLN A 61 -0.80 11.59 -14.99
C GLN A 61 0.13 10.44 -15.35
N GLU A 62 0.38 9.50 -14.45
CA GLU A 62 1.31 8.39 -14.66
C GLU A 62 0.54 7.08 -14.89
N ASP A 63 1.11 6.20 -15.70
CA ASP A 63 0.56 4.85 -15.90
C ASP A 63 0.56 4.05 -14.60
N SER A 64 -0.36 3.09 -14.52
CA SER A 64 -0.50 2.23 -13.35
C SER A 64 0.79 1.48 -13.04
N CYS A 65 1.33 1.66 -11.83
CA CYS A 65 2.58 1.01 -11.44
C CYS A 65 2.63 0.68 -9.94
N ILE A 66 3.50 -0.26 -9.60
CA ILE A 66 3.60 -0.78 -8.23
C ILE A 66 3.96 0.30 -7.20
N GLN A 67 4.78 1.28 -7.59
CA GLN A 67 5.23 2.37 -6.70
C GLN A 67 4.06 3.26 -6.22
N VAL A 68 3.04 3.45 -7.06
CA VAL A 68 1.83 4.18 -6.66
C VAL A 68 1.06 3.39 -5.61
N MET A 69 0.89 2.08 -5.79
CA MET A 69 0.27 1.25 -4.75
C MET A 69 1.08 1.18 -3.46
N GLN A 70 2.41 1.02 -3.55
CA GLN A 70 3.30 1.06 -2.39
C GLN A 70 3.10 2.38 -1.63
N SER A 71 2.99 3.50 -2.34
CA SER A 71 2.70 4.81 -1.77
C SER A 71 1.33 4.86 -1.08
N ALA A 72 0.28 4.29 -1.69
CA ALA A 72 -1.05 4.20 -1.09
C ALA A 72 -1.08 3.34 0.18
N VAL A 73 -0.31 2.25 0.23
CA VAL A 73 -0.16 1.43 1.44
C VAL A 73 0.46 2.27 2.57
N PHE A 74 1.54 3.00 2.31
CA PHE A 74 2.15 3.88 3.31
C PHE A 74 1.19 4.97 3.80
N ILE A 75 0.42 5.58 2.89
CA ILE A 75 -0.59 6.59 3.25
C ILE A 75 -1.67 5.97 4.16
N ALA A 76 -2.20 4.80 3.81
CA ALA A 76 -3.20 4.12 4.62
C ALA A 76 -2.67 3.76 6.02
N VAL A 77 -1.44 3.26 6.11
CA VAL A 77 -0.77 2.96 7.38
C VAL A 77 -0.61 4.23 8.23
N PHE A 78 -0.20 5.34 7.63
CA PHE A 78 -0.10 6.62 8.32
C PHE A 78 -1.47 7.11 8.83
N GLU A 79 -2.48 7.13 7.96
CA GLU A 79 -3.85 7.57 8.31
C GLU A 79 -4.43 6.74 9.45
N MET A 80 -4.15 5.42 9.48
CA MET A 80 -4.54 4.56 10.58
C MET A 80 -3.75 4.85 11.87
N GLY A 81 -2.44 5.06 11.77
CA GLY A 81 -1.58 5.36 12.92
C GLY A 81 -1.91 6.69 13.60
N ASP A 82 -2.37 7.68 12.83
CA ASP A 82 -2.77 9.00 13.32
C ASP A 82 -4.29 9.11 13.60
N ALA A 83 -5.01 7.98 13.60
CA ALA A 83 -6.44 7.87 13.88
C ALA A 83 -7.37 8.65 12.91
N ILE A 84 -6.95 8.84 11.66
CA ILE A 84 -7.72 9.46 10.57
C ILE A 84 -8.56 8.39 9.83
N PHE A 85 -9.43 7.69 10.57
CA PHE A 85 -10.13 6.50 10.08
C PHE A 85 -10.97 6.68 8.80
N PRO A 86 -11.74 7.78 8.61
CA PRO A 86 -12.50 7.96 7.37
C PRO A 86 -11.60 8.07 6.13
N ALA A 87 -10.44 8.72 6.26
CA ALA A 87 -9.47 8.81 5.17
C ALA A 87 -8.84 7.43 4.89
N ALA A 88 -8.42 6.72 5.95
CA ALA A 88 -7.86 5.38 5.84
C ALA A 88 -8.79 4.42 5.08
N TYR A 89 -10.09 4.43 5.40
CA TYR A 89 -11.06 3.60 4.71
C TYR A 89 -11.17 3.89 3.22
N LEU A 90 -11.21 5.17 2.83
CA LEU A 90 -11.27 5.55 1.42
C LEU A 90 -9.96 5.20 0.70
N THR A 91 -8.81 5.44 1.34
CA THR A 91 -7.50 5.10 0.78
C THR A 91 -7.38 3.59 0.56
N VAL A 92 -7.80 2.76 1.52
CA VAL A 92 -7.77 1.30 1.42
C VAL A 92 -8.73 0.79 0.35
N GLY A 93 -9.95 1.34 0.28
CA GLY A 93 -10.90 0.99 -0.78
C GLY A 93 -10.40 1.36 -2.17
N ALA A 94 -9.73 2.53 -2.32
CA ALA A 94 -9.10 2.93 -3.57
C ALA A 94 -7.92 2.01 -3.93
N LEU A 95 -7.05 1.71 -2.97
CA LEU A 95 -5.93 0.77 -3.11
C LEU A 95 -6.40 -0.62 -3.59
N ALA A 96 -7.48 -1.15 -3.00
CA ALA A 96 -8.05 -2.43 -3.41
C ALA A 96 -8.52 -2.41 -4.88
N ARG A 97 -9.25 -1.35 -5.29
CA ARG A 97 -9.72 -1.20 -6.67
C ARG A 97 -8.58 -1.00 -7.66
N TYR A 98 -7.56 -0.24 -7.26
CA TYR A 98 -6.36 -0.04 -8.06
C TYR A 98 -5.61 -1.36 -8.27
N GLY A 99 -5.45 -2.17 -7.22
CA GLY A 99 -4.85 -3.49 -7.32
C GLY A 99 -5.63 -4.44 -8.22
N MET A 100 -6.96 -4.49 -8.08
CA MET A 100 -7.82 -5.27 -8.99
C MET A 100 -7.70 -4.80 -10.45
N ALA A 101 -7.60 -3.48 -10.70
CA ALA A 101 -7.42 -2.95 -12.05
C ALA A 101 -6.08 -3.37 -12.68
N MET A 102 -5.04 -3.57 -11.87
CA MET A 102 -3.76 -4.12 -12.32
C MET A 102 -3.74 -5.66 -12.38
N GLY A 103 -4.83 -6.34 -12.01
CA GLY A 103 -4.93 -7.79 -11.97
C GLY A 103 -4.16 -8.44 -10.81
N MET A 104 -3.92 -7.69 -9.73
CA MET A 104 -3.19 -8.20 -8.56
C MET A 104 -4.02 -9.17 -7.72
N ASP A 105 -5.33 -9.22 -7.91
CA ASP A 105 -6.20 -10.25 -7.36
C ASP A 105 -5.78 -11.67 -7.76
N LYS A 106 -5.06 -11.81 -8.88
CA LYS A 106 -4.57 -13.09 -9.41
C LYS A 106 -3.09 -13.34 -9.16
N ILE A 107 -2.37 -12.40 -8.56
CA ILE A 107 -0.91 -12.52 -8.41
C ILE A 107 -0.50 -13.65 -7.46
N ASN A 108 -1.42 -14.03 -6.58
CA ASN A 108 -1.22 -15.10 -5.61
C ASN A 108 -1.59 -16.48 -6.16
N GLN A 109 -2.08 -16.62 -7.40
CA GLN A 109 -2.55 -17.92 -7.93
C GLN A 109 -1.39 -18.83 -8.37
N ASP A 110 -0.27 -18.26 -8.80
CA ASP A 110 0.96 -18.98 -9.13
C ASP A 110 2.17 -18.28 -8.50
N VAL A 111 3.22 -19.05 -8.20
CA VAL A 111 4.52 -18.56 -7.72
C VAL A 111 5.07 -17.47 -8.64
N LEU A 112 4.87 -17.63 -9.95
CA LEU A 112 5.35 -16.72 -10.99
C LEU A 112 4.35 -15.61 -11.35
N GLY A 113 3.18 -15.56 -10.70
CA GLY A 113 2.17 -14.54 -10.96
C GLY A 113 1.71 -14.46 -12.41
N LYS A 114 1.80 -15.56 -13.18
CA LYS A 114 1.57 -15.56 -14.65
C LYS A 114 0.20 -15.04 -15.06
N ASP A 115 -0.80 -15.22 -14.21
CA ASP A 115 -2.17 -14.80 -14.47
C ASP A 115 -2.42 -13.33 -14.11
N CYS A 116 -1.45 -12.66 -13.47
CA CYS A 116 -1.44 -11.22 -13.28
C CYS A 116 -0.87 -10.55 -14.54
N GLY A 117 -1.72 -9.82 -15.28
CA GLY A 117 -1.29 -9.11 -16.49
C GLY A 117 -0.14 -8.13 -16.26
N ALA A 118 -0.08 -7.53 -15.05
CA ALA A 118 1.01 -6.64 -14.65
C ALA A 118 2.33 -7.37 -14.30
N ALA A 119 2.31 -8.70 -14.14
CA ALA A 119 3.50 -9.52 -13.87
C ALA A 119 4.11 -10.13 -15.16
N ALA A 120 3.52 -9.90 -16.34
CA ALA A 120 4.01 -10.46 -17.59
C ALA A 120 5.43 -9.95 -17.92
N GLY A 121 6.43 -10.84 -17.88
CA GLY A 121 7.84 -10.48 -18.11
C GLY A 121 8.52 -9.79 -16.92
N ALA A 122 7.85 -9.69 -15.78
CA ALA A 122 8.40 -9.12 -14.56
C ALA A 122 9.44 -10.06 -13.93
N SER A 123 10.44 -9.48 -13.26
CA SER A 123 11.41 -10.28 -12.50
C SER A 123 10.74 -10.92 -11.28
N TRP A 124 11.35 -11.97 -10.72
CA TRP A 124 10.85 -12.57 -9.48
C TRP A 124 10.72 -11.53 -8.35
N ALA A 125 11.66 -10.58 -8.27
CA ALA A 125 11.63 -9.51 -7.27
C ALA A 125 10.45 -8.55 -7.46
N ASP A 126 10.06 -8.26 -8.71
CA ASP A 126 8.88 -7.45 -9.01
C ASP A 126 7.59 -8.16 -8.61
N ILE A 127 7.47 -9.45 -8.98
CA ILE A 127 6.31 -10.28 -8.63
C ILE A 127 6.16 -10.33 -7.11
N GLU A 128 7.26 -10.49 -6.39
CA GLU A 128 7.27 -10.57 -4.94
C GLU A 128 6.95 -9.22 -4.26
N GLU A 129 7.42 -8.09 -4.81
CA GLU A 129 6.98 -6.76 -4.35
C GLU A 129 5.47 -6.57 -4.55
N MET A 130 4.95 -6.95 -5.72
CA MET A 130 3.53 -6.87 -6.01
C MET A 130 2.71 -7.77 -5.08
N ARG A 131 3.15 -9.02 -4.84
CA ARG A 131 2.53 -9.94 -3.89
C ARG A 131 2.45 -9.33 -2.49
N ARG A 132 3.53 -8.76 -1.99
CA ARG A 132 3.58 -8.12 -0.66
C ARG A 132 2.67 -6.91 -0.57
N VAL A 133 2.60 -6.09 -1.62
CA VAL A 133 1.66 -4.96 -1.70
C VAL A 133 0.22 -5.45 -1.66
N TRP A 134 -0.11 -6.51 -2.41
CA TRP A 134 -1.46 -7.08 -2.43
C TRP A 134 -1.86 -7.64 -1.06
N TRP A 135 -1.00 -8.43 -0.43
CA TRP A 135 -1.22 -8.90 0.94
C TRP A 135 -1.35 -7.74 1.94
N GLY A 136 -0.57 -6.67 1.77
CA GLY A 136 -0.72 -5.43 2.53
C GLY A 136 -2.11 -4.81 2.38
N ALA A 137 -2.63 -4.74 1.14
CA ALA A 137 -3.98 -4.25 0.86
C ALA A 137 -5.06 -5.11 1.52
N LEU A 138 -4.96 -6.45 1.44
CA LEU A 138 -5.87 -7.37 2.10
C LEU A 138 -5.89 -7.16 3.62
N ILE A 139 -4.72 -7.09 4.26
CA ILE A 139 -4.59 -6.88 5.70
C ILE A 139 -5.22 -5.55 6.12
N LEU A 140 -4.95 -4.47 5.37
CA LEU A 140 -5.51 -3.16 5.66
C LEU A 140 -7.04 -3.13 5.48
N ASP A 141 -7.58 -3.76 4.42
CA ASP A 141 -9.04 -3.85 4.19
C ASP A 141 -9.72 -4.57 5.36
N ARG A 142 -9.12 -5.65 5.90
CA ARG A 142 -9.65 -6.30 7.10
C ARG A 142 -9.52 -5.43 8.33
N TYR A 143 -8.37 -4.81 8.53
CA TYR A 143 -8.13 -4.03 9.74
C TYR A 143 -9.08 -2.84 9.87
N VAL A 144 -9.26 -2.07 8.79
CA VAL A 144 -10.13 -0.89 8.81
C VAL A 144 -11.60 -1.28 9.02
N ASN A 145 -12.06 -2.40 8.45
CA ASN A 145 -13.44 -2.88 8.63
C ASN A 145 -13.67 -3.56 9.98
N CYS A 146 -12.64 -4.10 10.64
CA CYS A 146 -12.73 -4.74 11.95
C CYS A 146 -12.56 -3.78 13.14
N TYR A 147 -12.14 -2.52 12.93
CA TYR A 147 -11.86 -1.59 14.01
C TYR A 147 -13.13 -1.18 14.77
N LYS A 148 -13.36 -1.81 15.92
CA LYS A 148 -14.45 -1.49 16.84
C LYS A 148 -13.94 -0.44 17.83
N LEU A 149 -14.34 0.82 17.66
CA LEU A 149 -14.07 1.86 18.66
C LEU A 149 -14.73 1.46 19.99
N THR A 150 -13.91 1.10 20.98
CA THR A 150 -14.36 0.67 22.31
C THR A 150 -14.87 1.83 23.19
N SER A 151 -14.95 3.06 22.67
CA SER A 151 -15.36 4.24 23.43
C SER A 151 -16.83 4.61 23.17
N PRO A 152 -17.73 4.44 24.15
CA PRO A 152 -19.17 4.72 23.99
C PRO A 152 -19.50 6.22 23.83
N SER A 153 -18.56 7.13 24.10
CA SER A 153 -18.77 8.59 23.97
C SER A 153 -18.53 9.14 22.57
N CYS A 154 -17.83 8.41 21.69
CA CYS A 154 -17.59 8.80 20.29
C CYS A 154 -18.51 8.07 19.30
N ALA A 155 -19.44 7.29 19.83
CA ALA A 155 -20.33 6.40 19.10
C ALA A 155 -21.22 7.15 18.09
N ASN A 156 -21.83 8.27 18.45
CA ASN A 156 -23.02 8.68 17.69
C ASN A 156 -22.78 9.45 16.38
N ILE A 157 -21.54 9.67 15.92
CA ILE A 157 -21.26 10.36 14.64
C ILE A 157 -20.27 9.59 13.73
N LEU A 158 -19.57 8.57 14.23
CA LEU A 158 -18.61 7.75 13.45
C LEU A 158 -18.98 6.26 13.36
N LEU A 159 -20.15 5.86 13.88
CA LEU A 159 -20.63 4.47 13.91
C LEU A 159 -21.31 4.02 12.60
N ASN A 160 -20.51 3.71 11.58
CA ASN A 160 -20.93 2.71 10.59
C ASN A 160 -19.79 2.04 9.82
N MET A 161 -18.55 2.16 10.29
CA MET A 161 -17.40 1.55 9.58
C MET A 161 -17.16 0.10 9.99
N SER A 162 -17.60 -0.29 11.18
CA SER A 162 -17.47 -1.63 11.75
C SER A 162 -18.82 -2.36 11.75
N GLN A 163 -19.33 -2.66 10.55
CA GLN A 163 -20.41 -3.64 10.41
C GLN A 163 -19.78 -4.95 9.92
N PRO A 164 -19.85 -6.06 10.68
CA PRO A 164 -19.36 -7.36 10.21
C PRO A 164 -20.14 -7.88 8.98
N THR A 165 -21.29 -7.27 8.67
CA THR A 165 -22.08 -7.51 7.45
C THR A 165 -21.65 -6.64 6.27
N ARG A 166 -20.72 -5.69 6.45
CA ARG A 166 -20.24 -4.83 5.37
C ARG A 166 -19.34 -5.64 4.46
N GLY A 167 -19.68 -5.66 3.17
CA GLY A 167 -18.85 -6.29 2.16
C GLY A 167 -17.47 -5.64 2.12
N LEU A 168 -16.45 -6.49 2.11
CA LEU A 168 -15.06 -6.08 1.97
C LEU A 168 -14.79 -5.67 0.52
N SER A 169 -13.77 -4.83 0.32
CA SER A 169 -13.37 -4.41 -1.03
C SER A 169 -12.68 -5.55 -1.78
N THR A 170 -12.15 -6.51 -1.03
CA THR A 170 -11.38 -7.66 -1.52
C THR A 170 -12.02 -8.97 -1.08
N ALA A 171 -11.87 -10.02 -1.90
CA ALA A 171 -12.34 -11.36 -1.55
C ALA A 171 -11.54 -11.94 -0.37
N ASP A 172 -12.11 -12.96 0.29
CA ASP A 172 -11.35 -13.79 1.23
C ASP A 172 -10.26 -14.56 0.48
N PRO A 173 -8.99 -14.50 0.94
CA PRO A 173 -7.94 -15.27 0.31
C PRO A 173 -8.19 -16.76 0.50
N SER A 174 -7.98 -17.53 -0.55
CA SER A 174 -8.13 -18.99 -0.51
C SER A 174 -6.87 -19.70 0.01
N PHE A 175 -6.98 -20.97 0.42
CA PHE A 175 -5.82 -21.77 0.82
C PHE A 175 -4.83 -22.05 -0.31
N GLU A 176 -5.25 -21.86 -1.56
CA GLU A 176 -4.41 -22.07 -2.75
C GLU A 176 -3.57 -20.82 -3.08
N GLU A 177 -3.83 -19.69 -2.41
CA GLU A 177 -3.08 -18.46 -2.62
C GLU A 177 -1.69 -18.50 -1.98
N PHE A 178 -0.68 -18.15 -2.77
CA PHE A 178 0.70 -18.06 -2.32
C PHE A 178 0.91 -16.91 -1.34
N LEU A 179 1.48 -17.24 -0.18
CA LEU A 179 1.97 -16.27 0.79
C LEU A 179 3.25 -15.58 0.29
N PRO A 180 3.57 -14.38 0.79
CA PRO A 180 4.88 -13.76 0.54
C PRO A 180 6.01 -14.68 1.00
N ALA A 181 7.13 -14.63 0.28
CA ALA A 181 8.34 -15.34 0.66
C ALA A 181 8.91 -14.85 1.99
N ASP A 182 9.91 -15.54 2.54
CA ASP A 182 10.61 -15.07 3.74
C ASP A 182 11.33 -13.74 3.49
N ASP A 183 11.24 -12.85 4.49
CA ASP A 183 11.82 -11.50 4.43
C ASP A 183 13.34 -11.55 4.19
N GLU A 184 14.05 -12.54 4.75
CA GLU A 184 15.49 -12.74 4.56
C GLU A 184 15.84 -13.09 3.10
N PHE A 185 15.05 -13.98 2.48
CA PHE A 185 15.28 -14.39 1.09
C PHE A 185 15.01 -13.22 0.13
N PHE A 186 13.93 -12.47 0.37
CA PHE A 186 13.57 -11.30 -0.42
C PHE A 186 14.62 -10.19 -0.36
N CYS A 187 15.16 -9.88 0.83
CA CYS A 187 16.16 -8.81 0.98
C CYS A 187 17.54 -9.19 0.42
N ASN A 188 17.82 -10.48 0.25
CA ASN A 188 19.13 -10.97 -0.17
C ASN A 188 19.32 -11.09 -1.68
N GLN A 189 18.26 -11.02 -2.48
CA GLN A 189 18.39 -11.03 -3.95
C GLN A 189 18.99 -9.71 -4.47
N VAL A 190 19.91 -9.85 -5.43
CA VAL A 190 20.67 -8.80 -6.11
C VAL A 190 20.18 -8.67 -7.54
#